data_AF-A0A925C5P7-F1
#
_entry.id   AF-A0A925C5P7-F1
#
_cell.length_a   1.000
_cell.length_b   1.000
_cell.length_c   1.000
_cell.angle_alpha   90.00
_cell.angle_beta   90.00
_cell.angle_gamma   90.00
#
_symmetry.space_group_name_H-M   'P 1'
#
loop_
_entity.id
_entity.type
_entity.pdbx_description
1 polymer ?
#
loop_
_entity_poly.entity_id
_entity_poly.type
_entity_poly.pdbx_seq_one_letter_code
_entity_poly.pdbx_strand_id
1 'polypeptide(L)'
;MAIFINENTPVLIQGFTGRIGTFHAQEMIDYGTNVVGGVTPGKGGTSHLGRPVFNTVKGAVQETNAEASIVFVPPPFAADAIMEAADAGIKYCVCITDGIPAQDMIRVKRYMRRYKKENRMVLTGPNCAGTISPGKAMLGIMPGHIYLPGRIGIIGRSGTLGYEAAAQMKVLGIGISTSVGIGGDPINGSSFRDVLEHFENDPETDAVLMIGEIGGPQEAEGGQFARDHMKKPVVAYIAGLSAPKGRKMGHAGAIISAFGESAPEKVEILKGCGVTIAPTPSEMGSTLASVLGRLKKVA
;
A
#
# COMPACT_ATOMS: atom_id res chain seq x y z
N MET A 1 -3.08 -17.13 4.64
CA MET A 1 -3.65 -15.79 4.86
C MET A 1 -2.76 -14.71 4.28
N ALA A 2 -3.32 -13.83 3.46
CA ALA A 2 -2.65 -12.59 3.05
C ALA A 2 -3.23 -11.43 3.87
N ILE A 3 -2.51 -10.31 4.02
CA ILE A 3 -3.07 -9.13 4.68
C ILE A 3 -3.96 -8.33 3.71
N PHE A 4 -5.03 -7.72 4.26
CA PHE A 4 -6.01 -6.86 3.58
C PHE A 4 -6.89 -7.49 2.50
N ILE A 5 -6.34 -8.26 1.56
CA ILE A 5 -7.07 -8.77 0.39
C ILE A 5 -6.67 -10.22 0.05
N ASN A 6 -7.67 -10.99 -0.40
CA ASN A 6 -7.51 -12.32 -0.98
C ASN A 6 -8.51 -12.53 -2.15
N GLU A 7 -8.48 -13.70 -2.77
CA GLU A 7 -9.30 -14.07 -3.93
C GLU A 7 -10.81 -14.01 -3.67
N ASN A 8 -11.25 -14.11 -2.41
CA ASN A 8 -12.66 -14.07 -2.03
C ASN A 8 -13.14 -12.66 -1.65
N THR A 9 -12.23 -11.71 -1.40
CA THR A 9 -12.57 -10.36 -0.95
C THR A 9 -13.41 -9.64 -2.01
N PRO A 10 -14.67 -9.26 -1.74
CA PRO A 10 -15.51 -8.56 -2.71
C PRO A 10 -15.09 -7.08 -2.82
N VAL A 11 -14.71 -6.65 -4.02
CA VAL A 11 -14.11 -5.32 -4.28
C VAL A 11 -15.01 -4.42 -5.12
N LEU A 12 -15.17 -3.16 -4.68
CA LEU A 12 -15.77 -2.07 -5.46
C LEU A 12 -14.73 -1.15 -6.09
N ILE A 13 -15.06 -0.62 -7.26
CA ILE A 13 -14.22 0.37 -7.96
C ILE A 13 -14.93 1.72 -7.94
N GLN A 14 -14.35 2.74 -7.30
CA GLN A 14 -14.87 4.10 -7.36
C GLN A 14 -14.23 4.87 -8.52
N GLY A 15 -15.06 5.46 -9.38
CA GLY A 15 -14.61 5.93 -10.70
C GLY A 15 -14.58 4.83 -11.76
N PHE A 16 -15.40 3.80 -11.59
CA PHE A 16 -15.39 2.55 -12.38
C PHE A 16 -15.48 2.76 -13.90
N THR A 17 -16.34 3.69 -14.34
CA THR A 17 -16.57 3.94 -15.77
C THR A 17 -15.64 5.01 -16.36
N GLY A 18 -14.68 5.52 -15.58
CA GLY A 18 -13.62 6.40 -16.09
C GLY A 18 -12.57 5.61 -16.87
N ARG A 19 -11.77 6.28 -17.72
CA ARG A 19 -10.76 5.62 -18.57
C ARG A 19 -9.76 4.77 -17.77
N ILE A 20 -9.17 5.36 -16.73
CA ILE A 20 -8.17 4.69 -15.87
C ILE A 20 -8.83 3.61 -15.01
N GLY A 21 -10.00 3.93 -14.42
CA GLY A 21 -10.79 2.96 -13.66
C GLY A 21 -11.18 1.74 -14.49
N THR A 22 -11.57 1.93 -15.75
CA THR A 22 -11.90 0.84 -16.68
C THR A 22 -10.69 -0.03 -16.99
N PHE A 23 -9.56 0.59 -17.32
CA PHE A 23 -8.35 -0.13 -17.70
C PHE A 23 -7.86 -1.03 -16.56
N HIS A 24 -7.66 -0.48 -15.37
CA HIS A 24 -7.17 -1.26 -14.24
C HIS A 24 -8.24 -2.16 -13.61
N ALA A 25 -9.53 -1.84 -13.73
CA ALA A 25 -10.59 -2.79 -13.38
C ALA A 25 -10.50 -4.07 -14.19
N GLN A 26 -10.27 -3.95 -15.50
CA GLN A 26 -10.09 -5.11 -16.37
C GLN A 26 -8.85 -5.91 -15.94
N GLU A 27 -7.71 -5.25 -15.70
CA GLU A 27 -6.51 -5.94 -15.21
C GLU A 27 -6.75 -6.66 -13.87
N MET A 28 -7.47 -6.04 -12.94
CA MET A 28 -7.82 -6.66 -11.66
C MET A 28 -8.70 -7.90 -11.85
N ILE A 29 -9.70 -7.83 -12.74
CA ILE A 29 -10.57 -8.97 -13.09
C ILE A 29 -9.75 -10.07 -13.74
N ASP A 30 -8.91 -9.75 -14.72
CA ASP A 30 -8.06 -10.70 -15.45
C ASP A 30 -7.02 -11.36 -14.52
N TYR A 31 -6.58 -10.65 -13.48
CA TYR A 31 -5.69 -11.21 -12.45
C TYR A 31 -6.40 -12.19 -11.50
N GLY A 32 -7.74 -12.18 -11.45
CA GLY A 32 -8.55 -13.04 -10.58
C GLY A 32 -9.13 -12.34 -9.35
N THR A 33 -9.08 -11.01 -9.28
CA THR A 33 -9.69 -10.25 -8.18
C THR A 33 -11.21 -10.32 -8.26
N ASN A 34 -11.88 -10.59 -7.13
CA ASN A 34 -13.35 -10.62 -7.04
C ASN A 34 -13.95 -9.20 -7.08
N VAL A 35 -13.91 -8.55 -8.25
CA VAL A 35 -14.58 -7.27 -8.50
C VAL A 35 -16.07 -7.52 -8.64
N VAL A 36 -16.85 -6.96 -7.71
CA VAL A 36 -18.31 -7.18 -7.62
C VAL A 36 -19.14 -6.05 -8.22
N GLY A 37 -18.52 -4.92 -8.52
CA GLY A 37 -19.21 -3.75 -9.06
C GLY A 37 -18.36 -2.50 -8.99
N GLY A 38 -18.99 -1.37 -9.29
CA GLY A 38 -18.33 -0.09 -9.10
C GLY A 38 -19.29 1.09 -9.03
N VAL A 39 -18.75 2.23 -8.63
CA VAL A 39 -19.50 3.45 -8.38
C VAL A 39 -19.12 4.51 -9.40
N THR A 40 -20.13 5.07 -10.05
CA THR A 40 -20.03 6.31 -10.83
C THR A 40 -21.34 7.06 -10.69
N PRO A 41 -21.37 8.17 -9.91
CA PRO A 41 -22.57 8.98 -9.76
C PRO A 41 -23.15 9.41 -11.12
N GLY A 42 -24.47 9.27 -11.26
CA GLY A 42 -25.20 9.53 -12.51
C GLY A 42 -25.28 8.34 -13.47
N LYS A 43 -24.60 7.21 -13.18
CA LYS A 43 -24.64 5.99 -14.01
C LYS A 43 -25.16 4.75 -13.28
N GLY A 44 -25.71 4.90 -12.08
CA GLY A 44 -26.28 3.79 -11.33
C GLY A 44 -27.40 3.07 -12.10
N GLY A 45 -27.45 1.75 -11.97
CA GLY A 45 -28.39 0.88 -12.69
C GLY A 45 -27.90 0.43 -14.07
N THR A 46 -26.74 0.89 -14.52
CA THR A 46 -26.08 0.39 -15.74
C THR A 46 -25.11 -0.76 -15.43
N SER A 47 -24.50 -1.33 -16.46
CA SER A 47 -23.41 -2.31 -16.31
C SER A 47 -22.15 -1.81 -17.00
N HIS A 48 -20.99 -2.20 -16.48
CA HIS A 48 -19.68 -1.92 -17.06
C HIS A 48 -18.75 -3.10 -16.77
N LEU A 49 -17.97 -3.54 -17.77
CA LEU A 49 -17.15 -4.78 -17.68
C LEU A 49 -17.92 -6.00 -17.16
N GLY A 50 -19.21 -6.11 -17.48
CA GLY A 50 -20.07 -7.20 -17.00
C GLY A 50 -20.32 -7.18 -15.48
N ARG A 51 -20.21 -6.02 -14.83
CA ARG A 51 -20.50 -5.80 -13.40
C ARG A 51 -21.48 -4.64 -13.22
N PRO A 52 -22.30 -4.63 -12.14
CA PRO A 52 -23.25 -3.56 -11.87
C PRO A 52 -22.54 -2.24 -11.54
N VAL A 53 -23.13 -1.13 -12.02
CA VAL A 53 -22.72 0.23 -11.69
C VAL A 53 -23.74 0.83 -10.73
N PHE A 54 -23.24 1.47 -9.67
CA PHE A 54 -24.04 2.10 -8.63
C PHE A 54 -23.81 3.62 -8.58
N ASN A 55 -24.79 4.36 -8.05
CA ASN A 55 -24.64 5.79 -7.81
C ASN A 55 -23.87 6.10 -6.52
N THR A 56 -23.93 5.22 -5.51
CA THR A 56 -23.31 5.41 -4.19
C THR A 56 -22.60 4.15 -3.73
N VAL A 57 -21.55 4.29 -2.92
CA VAL A 57 -20.84 3.16 -2.31
C VAL A 57 -21.75 2.42 -1.34
N LYS A 58 -22.58 3.14 -0.59
CA LYS A 58 -23.54 2.52 0.35
C LYS A 58 -24.53 1.58 -0.35
N GLY A 59 -25.11 2.00 -1.47
CA GLY A 59 -26.00 1.14 -2.26
C GLY A 59 -25.26 -0.06 -2.84
N ALA A 60 -24.04 0.15 -3.33
CA ALA A 60 -23.19 -0.92 -3.83
C ALA A 60 -22.86 -1.97 -2.75
N VAL A 61 -22.48 -1.54 -1.54
CA VAL A 61 -22.20 -2.43 -0.41
C VAL A 61 -23.45 -3.23 -0.01
N GLN A 62 -24.62 -2.59 0.04
CA GLN A 62 -25.88 -3.27 0.38
C GLN A 62 -26.23 -4.42 -0.57
N GLU A 63 -25.96 -4.26 -1.87
CA GLU A 63 -26.26 -5.30 -2.86
C GLU A 63 -25.17 -6.35 -3.01
N THR A 64 -23.90 -5.99 -2.79
CA THR A 64 -22.76 -6.84 -3.14
C THR A 64 -21.98 -7.38 -1.94
N ASN A 65 -22.26 -6.88 -0.73
CA ASN A 65 -21.48 -7.13 0.48
C ASN A 65 -19.98 -6.79 0.32
N ALA A 66 -19.66 -5.80 -0.51
CA ALA A 66 -18.28 -5.39 -0.73
C ALA A 66 -17.57 -5.01 0.59
N GLU A 67 -16.35 -5.52 0.74
CA GLU A 67 -15.52 -5.31 1.93
C GLU A 67 -14.34 -4.38 1.64
N ALA A 68 -13.93 -4.29 0.37
CA ALA A 68 -12.83 -3.46 -0.07
C ALA A 68 -13.22 -2.52 -1.21
N SER A 69 -12.49 -1.41 -1.34
CA SER A 69 -12.68 -0.45 -2.43
C SER A 69 -11.36 0.08 -2.97
N ILE A 70 -11.32 0.40 -4.27
CA ILE A 70 -10.23 1.13 -4.91
C ILE A 70 -10.75 2.42 -5.54
N VAL A 71 -10.03 3.54 -5.33
CA VAL A 71 -10.38 4.88 -5.78
C VAL A 71 -9.51 5.30 -6.96
N PHE A 72 -10.14 5.46 -8.12
CA PHE A 72 -9.57 6.07 -9.34
C PHE A 72 -10.19 7.45 -9.65
N VAL A 73 -10.89 8.03 -8.67
CA VAL A 73 -11.60 9.31 -8.80
C VAL A 73 -10.58 10.46 -8.88
N PRO A 74 -10.77 11.48 -9.75
CA PRO A 74 -9.86 12.62 -9.86
C PRO A 74 -9.67 13.40 -8.54
N PRO A 75 -8.54 14.12 -8.37
CA PRO A 75 -8.15 14.72 -7.09
C PRO A 75 -9.21 15.60 -6.43
N PRO A 76 -9.97 16.47 -7.14
CA PRO A 76 -10.99 17.31 -6.52
C PRO A 76 -12.12 16.56 -5.84
N PHE A 77 -12.32 15.27 -6.15
CA PHE A 77 -13.43 14.47 -5.63
C PHE A 77 -12.97 13.22 -4.86
N ALA A 78 -11.66 12.91 -4.90
CA ALA A 78 -11.12 11.68 -4.34
C ALA A 78 -11.25 11.62 -2.81
N ALA A 79 -11.08 12.74 -2.11
CA ALA A 79 -11.25 12.78 -0.66
C ALA A 79 -12.69 12.45 -0.22
N ASP A 80 -13.68 12.93 -0.98
CA ASP A 80 -15.09 12.63 -0.71
C ASP A 80 -15.40 11.15 -0.99
N ALA A 81 -14.89 10.60 -2.09
CA ALA A 81 -14.98 9.16 -2.40
C ALA A 81 -14.38 8.26 -1.30
N ILE A 82 -13.23 8.65 -0.72
CA ILE A 82 -12.63 7.92 0.40
C ILE A 82 -13.52 7.99 1.64
N MET A 83 -14.07 9.17 1.97
CA MET A 83 -14.98 9.32 3.10
C MET A 83 -16.29 8.55 2.89
N GLU A 84 -16.81 8.49 1.66
CA GLU A 84 -17.98 7.71 1.29
C GLU A 84 -17.75 6.20 1.50
N ALA A 85 -16.58 5.68 1.12
CA ALA A 85 -16.21 4.29 1.40
C ALA A 85 -16.17 4.00 2.91
N ALA A 86 -15.59 4.90 3.70
CA ALA A 86 -15.58 4.76 5.15
C ALA A 86 -17.00 4.76 5.74
N ASP A 87 -17.90 5.62 5.23
CA ASP A 87 -19.31 5.68 5.63
C ASP A 87 -20.10 4.42 5.28
N ALA A 88 -19.81 3.85 4.12
CA ALA A 88 -20.45 2.62 3.65
C ALA A 88 -20.01 1.35 4.40
N GLY A 89 -19.00 1.44 5.28
CA GLY A 89 -18.53 0.31 6.09
C GLY A 89 -17.44 -0.54 5.42
N ILE A 90 -16.84 -0.05 4.33
CA ILE A 90 -15.66 -0.67 3.70
C ILE A 90 -14.55 -0.83 4.75
N LYS A 91 -13.91 -2.00 4.78
CA LYS A 91 -12.84 -2.34 5.72
C LYS A 91 -11.47 -1.98 5.18
N TYR A 92 -11.27 -2.12 3.88
CA TYR A 92 -10.01 -1.78 3.22
C TYR A 92 -10.21 -0.90 2.00
N CYS A 93 -9.52 0.24 1.93
CA CYS A 93 -9.58 1.13 0.77
C CYS A 93 -8.18 1.45 0.26
N VAL A 94 -8.02 1.39 -1.07
CA VAL A 94 -6.81 1.82 -1.77
C VAL A 94 -7.12 3.09 -2.55
N CYS A 95 -6.36 4.16 -2.34
CA CYS A 95 -6.46 5.37 -3.17
C CYS A 95 -5.25 5.50 -4.09
N ILE A 96 -5.50 5.40 -5.41
CA ILE A 96 -4.44 5.50 -6.43
C ILE A 96 -4.14 6.96 -6.76
N THR A 97 -5.16 7.81 -6.74
CA THR A 97 -5.13 9.20 -7.17
C THR A 97 -3.97 9.98 -6.55
N ASP A 98 -3.14 10.59 -7.41
CA ASP A 98 -2.09 11.55 -7.03
C ASP A 98 -2.62 13.00 -7.10
N GLY A 99 -2.07 13.90 -6.29
CA GLY A 99 -2.39 15.32 -6.31
C GLY A 99 -3.60 15.72 -5.45
N ILE A 100 -4.02 14.88 -4.50
CA ILE A 100 -5.03 15.25 -3.51
C ILE A 100 -4.44 16.32 -2.58
N PRO A 101 -5.12 17.45 -2.33
CA PRO A 101 -4.64 18.45 -1.38
C PRO A 101 -4.42 17.85 0.02
N ALA A 102 -3.30 18.20 0.66
CA ALA A 102 -2.99 17.71 2.00
C ALA A 102 -4.11 18.04 3.03
N GLN A 103 -4.76 19.20 2.90
CA GLN A 103 -5.89 19.59 3.74
C GLN A 103 -7.08 18.62 3.61
N ASP A 104 -7.33 18.11 2.42
CA ASP A 104 -8.38 17.13 2.19
C ASP A 104 -8.03 15.78 2.81
N MET A 105 -6.76 15.37 2.73
CA MET A 105 -6.30 14.17 3.44
C MET A 105 -6.33 14.31 4.97
N ILE A 106 -6.11 15.50 5.52
CA ILE A 106 -6.35 15.78 6.95
C ILE A 106 -7.82 15.55 7.29
N ARG A 107 -8.74 16.05 6.45
CA ARG A 107 -10.18 15.86 6.61
C ARG A 107 -10.55 14.37 6.55
N VAL A 108 -10.03 13.62 5.57
CA VAL A 108 -10.21 12.17 5.45
C VAL A 108 -9.75 11.45 6.72
N LYS A 109 -8.54 11.71 7.21
CA LYS A 109 -8.04 11.07 8.44
C LYS A 109 -8.91 11.41 9.65
N ARG A 110 -9.35 12.67 9.79
CA ARG A 110 -10.25 13.09 10.87
C ARG A 110 -11.59 12.37 10.76
N TYR A 111 -12.14 12.24 9.56
CA TYR A 111 -13.38 11.52 9.30
C TYR A 111 -13.26 10.05 9.70
N MET A 112 -12.23 9.34 9.25
CA MET A 112 -12.00 7.93 9.62
C MET A 112 -11.79 7.74 11.13
N ARG A 113 -11.23 8.72 11.83
CA ARG A 113 -11.04 8.66 13.30
C ARG A 113 -12.34 8.75 14.10
N ARG A 114 -13.48 9.09 13.49
CA ARG A 114 -14.79 9.05 14.14
C ARG A 114 -15.26 7.62 14.45
N TYR A 115 -14.71 6.62 13.74
CA TYR A 115 -14.99 5.21 14.00
C TYR A 115 -14.01 4.64 15.03
N LYS A 116 -14.53 3.71 15.84
CA LYS A 116 -13.73 2.89 16.76
C LYS A 116 -12.68 2.11 15.97
N LYS A 117 -11.52 1.81 16.60
CA LYS A 117 -10.36 1.21 15.92
C LYS A 117 -10.73 -0.09 15.20
N GLU A 118 -11.54 -0.94 15.83
CA GLU A 118 -12.01 -2.22 15.29
C GLU A 118 -12.94 -2.11 14.07
N ASN A 119 -13.60 -0.96 13.89
CA ASN A 119 -14.53 -0.70 12.78
C ASN A 119 -13.97 0.30 11.77
N ARG A 120 -12.80 0.86 12.04
CA ARG A 120 -12.18 1.88 11.19
C ARG A 120 -11.62 1.22 9.94
N MET A 121 -12.01 1.77 8.79
CA MET A 121 -11.41 1.42 7.50
C MET A 121 -9.90 1.61 7.53
N VAL A 122 -9.14 0.66 6.97
CA VAL A 122 -7.72 0.84 6.66
C VAL A 122 -7.61 1.48 5.27
N LEU A 123 -6.84 2.55 5.16
CA LEU A 123 -6.62 3.28 3.90
C LEU A 123 -5.15 3.22 3.51
N THR A 124 -4.84 2.80 2.30
CA THR A 124 -3.50 2.93 1.69
C THR A 124 -3.54 3.93 0.54
N GLY A 125 -2.43 4.63 0.33
CA GLY A 125 -2.39 5.84 -0.49
C GLY A 125 -2.83 7.10 0.27
N PRO A 126 -3.17 8.20 -0.41
CA PRO A 126 -3.22 8.37 -1.87
C PRO A 126 -1.84 8.29 -2.54
N ASN A 127 -1.79 8.50 -3.85
CA ASN A 127 -0.54 8.49 -4.62
C ASN A 127 0.26 7.19 -4.42
N CYS A 128 -0.39 6.06 -4.65
CA CYS A 128 0.22 4.73 -4.46
C CYS A 128 -0.06 3.80 -5.65
N ALA A 129 0.76 2.76 -5.78
CA ALA A 129 0.53 1.70 -6.76
C ALA A 129 -0.61 0.74 -6.36
N GLY A 130 -0.96 0.70 -5.06
CA GLY A 130 -2.00 -0.15 -4.49
C GLY A 130 -1.47 -1.34 -3.70
N THR A 131 -2.21 -2.45 -3.69
CA THR A 131 -1.88 -3.67 -2.94
C THR A 131 -2.05 -4.93 -3.79
N ILE A 132 -1.15 -5.88 -3.64
CA ILE A 132 -1.21 -7.17 -4.32
C ILE A 132 -0.85 -8.30 -3.36
N SER A 133 -1.70 -9.31 -3.31
CA SER A 133 -1.46 -10.61 -2.68
C SER A 133 -1.26 -11.61 -3.82
N PRO A 134 -0.01 -11.96 -4.19
CA PRO A 134 0.26 -12.62 -5.45
C PRO A 134 -0.45 -13.98 -5.58
N GLY A 135 -1.06 -14.21 -6.75
CA GLY A 135 -1.87 -15.41 -7.02
C GLY A 135 -3.23 -15.43 -6.32
N LYS A 136 -3.62 -14.36 -5.61
CA LYS A 136 -4.90 -14.25 -4.90
C LYS A 136 -5.72 -13.07 -5.42
N ALA A 137 -5.23 -11.84 -5.25
CA ALA A 137 -5.93 -10.62 -5.65
C ALA A 137 -4.97 -9.44 -5.80
N MET A 138 -5.37 -8.44 -6.61
CA MET A 138 -4.71 -7.14 -6.67
C MET A 138 -5.74 -6.01 -6.66
N LEU A 139 -5.45 -4.95 -5.91
CA LEU A 139 -6.16 -3.67 -5.94
C LEU A 139 -5.12 -2.60 -6.27
N GLY A 140 -4.93 -2.29 -7.55
CA GLY A 140 -3.95 -1.30 -7.94
C GLY A 140 -3.60 -1.27 -9.42
N ILE A 141 -2.43 -0.71 -9.69
CA ILE A 141 -1.88 -0.45 -11.03
C ILE A 141 -0.54 -1.16 -11.26
N MET A 142 -0.19 -2.10 -10.38
CA MET A 142 1.05 -2.86 -10.46
C MET A 142 0.94 -4.00 -11.50
N PRO A 143 2.02 -4.30 -12.23
CA PRO A 143 2.01 -5.41 -13.17
C PRO A 143 2.06 -6.75 -12.41
N GLY A 144 0.95 -7.50 -12.35
CA GLY A 144 0.85 -8.71 -11.54
C GLY A 144 1.88 -9.81 -11.86
N HIS A 145 2.38 -9.88 -13.10
CA HIS A 145 3.28 -10.93 -13.57
C HIS A 145 4.70 -10.88 -12.95
N ILE A 146 5.12 -9.76 -12.35
CA ILE A 146 6.43 -9.67 -11.69
C ILE A 146 6.43 -10.28 -10.29
N TYR A 147 5.26 -10.56 -9.73
CA TYR A 147 5.11 -11.07 -8.37
C TYR A 147 5.03 -12.59 -8.36
N LEU A 148 5.89 -13.23 -7.56
CA LEU A 148 5.86 -14.66 -7.27
C LEU A 148 5.15 -14.88 -5.92
N PRO A 149 4.18 -15.79 -5.77
CA PRO A 149 3.60 -16.11 -4.46
C PRO A 149 4.65 -16.66 -3.48
N GLY A 150 4.62 -16.19 -2.23
CA GLY A 150 5.49 -16.68 -1.17
C GLY A 150 5.22 -16.04 0.17
N ARG A 151 6.29 -15.76 0.94
CA ARG A 151 6.20 -15.49 2.39
C ARG A 151 6.87 -14.19 2.83
N ILE A 152 7.12 -13.28 1.89
CA ILE A 152 7.77 -12.00 2.17
C ILE A 152 6.77 -10.87 2.03
N GLY A 153 6.63 -10.06 3.08
CA GLY A 153 5.89 -8.81 3.02
C GLY A 153 6.70 -7.73 2.33
N ILE A 154 6.07 -6.92 1.47
CA ILE A 154 6.67 -5.68 0.97
C ILE A 154 5.80 -4.51 1.41
N ILE A 155 6.42 -3.44 1.89
CA ILE A 155 5.77 -2.17 2.16
C ILE A 155 6.61 -1.02 1.64
N GLY A 156 5.99 -0.06 0.96
CA GLY A 156 6.75 1.09 0.48
C GLY A 156 5.91 2.29 0.06
N ARG A 157 6.59 3.43 -0.10
CA ARG A 157 5.99 4.66 -0.65
C ARG A 157 5.95 4.64 -2.18
N SER A 158 7.06 4.25 -2.80
CA SER A 158 7.23 4.23 -4.25
C SER A 158 6.71 2.94 -4.90
N GLY A 159 5.87 3.09 -5.92
CA GLY A 159 5.37 1.97 -6.72
C GLY A 159 6.50 1.24 -7.47
N THR A 160 7.24 1.94 -8.33
CA THR A 160 8.25 1.32 -9.19
C THR A 160 9.44 0.75 -8.44
N LEU A 161 9.84 1.32 -7.30
CA LEU A 161 10.83 0.67 -6.43
C LEU A 161 10.29 -0.61 -5.78
N GLY A 162 8.99 -0.66 -5.45
CA GLY A 162 8.33 -1.90 -5.05
C GLY A 162 8.35 -2.95 -6.15
N TYR A 163 8.20 -2.54 -7.42
CA TYR A 163 8.27 -3.44 -8.57
C TYR A 163 9.67 -4.01 -8.75
N GLU A 164 10.68 -3.15 -8.64
CA GLU A 164 12.09 -3.54 -8.70
C GLU A 164 12.43 -4.58 -7.62
N ALA A 165 12.00 -4.35 -6.39
CA ALA A 165 12.17 -5.32 -5.31
C ALA A 165 11.49 -6.66 -5.62
N ALA A 166 10.25 -6.63 -6.13
CA ALA A 166 9.53 -7.84 -6.49
C ALA A 166 10.22 -8.62 -7.63
N ALA A 167 10.72 -7.92 -8.64
CA ALA A 167 11.46 -8.51 -9.75
C ALA A 167 12.77 -9.17 -9.27
N GLN A 168 13.56 -8.49 -8.44
CA GLN A 168 14.77 -9.06 -7.84
C GLN A 168 14.48 -10.32 -7.03
N MET A 169 13.45 -10.28 -6.18
CA MET A 169 13.07 -11.44 -5.37
C MET A 169 12.60 -12.61 -6.24
N LYS A 170 11.83 -12.34 -7.30
CA LYS A 170 11.39 -13.38 -8.25
C LYS A 170 12.58 -14.07 -8.93
N VAL A 171 13.60 -13.33 -9.35
CA VAL A 171 14.84 -13.90 -9.93
C VAL A 171 15.55 -14.82 -8.93
N LEU A 172 15.49 -14.51 -7.64
CA LEU A 172 16.06 -15.33 -6.56
C LEU A 172 15.13 -16.47 -6.09
N GLY A 173 13.95 -16.64 -6.70
CA GLY A 173 12.96 -17.63 -6.27
C GLY A 173 12.31 -17.31 -4.93
N ILE A 174 12.37 -16.05 -4.49
CA ILE A 174 11.78 -15.56 -3.25
C ILE A 174 10.40 -14.98 -3.58
N GLY A 175 9.35 -15.57 -3.02
CA GLY A 175 7.98 -15.12 -3.22
C GLY A 175 7.46 -14.18 -2.14
N ILE A 176 6.46 -13.40 -2.50
CA ILE A 176 5.82 -12.33 -1.73
C ILE A 176 4.47 -12.82 -1.19
N SER A 177 4.19 -12.55 0.09
CA SER A 177 2.88 -12.80 0.71
C SER A 177 1.89 -11.70 0.31
N THR A 178 2.22 -10.45 0.61
CA THR A 178 1.51 -9.25 0.20
C THR A 178 2.48 -8.09 -0.01
N SER A 179 2.29 -7.30 -1.06
CA SER A 179 2.97 -6.03 -1.29
C SER A 179 1.98 -4.87 -1.13
N VAL A 180 2.33 -3.88 -0.30
CA VAL A 180 1.47 -2.74 0.08
C VAL A 180 2.17 -1.42 -0.23
N GLY A 181 1.63 -0.67 -1.19
CA GLY A 181 2.01 0.72 -1.44
C GLY A 181 1.25 1.66 -0.52
N ILE A 182 1.92 2.31 0.44
CA ILE A 182 1.30 3.29 1.34
C ILE A 182 1.22 4.70 0.73
N GLY A 183 1.96 4.94 -0.35
CA GLY A 183 1.91 6.16 -1.16
C GLY A 183 2.94 7.24 -0.79
N GLY A 184 3.21 8.13 -1.74
CA GLY A 184 4.24 9.19 -1.66
C GLY A 184 3.77 10.52 -1.08
N ASP A 185 2.50 10.64 -0.70
CA ASP A 185 1.95 11.88 -0.15
C ASP A 185 2.34 12.08 1.32
N PRO A 186 2.51 13.34 1.77
CA PRO A 186 2.91 13.63 3.15
C PRO A 186 1.86 13.20 4.18
N ILE A 187 0.60 13.07 3.77
CA ILE A 187 -0.52 12.63 4.60
C ILE A 187 -1.19 11.45 3.89
N ASN A 188 -0.58 10.29 4.04
CA ASN A 188 -1.16 9.00 3.64
C ASN A 188 -2.18 8.50 4.68
N GLY A 189 -2.95 7.47 4.28
CA GLY A 189 -3.94 6.82 5.13
C GLY A 189 -3.32 6.02 6.27
N SER A 190 -2.40 5.11 5.93
CA SER A 190 -1.71 4.19 6.87
C SER A 190 -0.19 4.38 6.78
N SER A 191 0.46 4.36 7.94
CA SER A 191 1.92 4.50 8.04
C SER A 191 2.66 3.18 7.88
N PHE A 192 4.00 3.23 7.81
CA PHE A 192 4.85 2.04 7.91
C PHE A 192 4.53 1.21 9.15
N ARG A 193 4.45 1.85 10.32
CA ARG A 193 4.12 1.22 11.60
C ARG A 193 2.79 0.46 11.54
N ASP A 194 1.76 1.06 10.95
CA ASP A 194 0.42 0.45 10.91
C ASP A 194 0.40 -0.85 10.10
N VAL A 195 1.07 -0.87 8.95
CA VAL A 195 1.09 -2.05 8.08
C VAL A 195 2.11 -3.10 8.58
N LEU A 196 3.21 -2.69 9.23
CA LEU A 196 4.12 -3.62 9.90
C LEU A 196 3.40 -4.42 11.01
N GLU A 197 2.48 -3.80 11.75
CA GLU A 197 1.62 -4.50 12.71
C GLU A 197 0.77 -5.59 12.05
N HIS A 198 0.26 -5.36 10.83
CA HIS A 198 -0.45 -6.38 10.08
C HIS A 198 0.48 -7.52 9.63
N PHE A 199 1.69 -7.20 9.14
CA PHE A 199 2.65 -8.23 8.75
C PHE A 199 3.14 -9.07 9.92
N GLU A 200 3.36 -8.49 11.11
CA GLU A 200 3.72 -9.25 12.31
C GLU A 200 2.66 -10.29 12.66
N ASN A 201 1.38 -9.92 12.54
CA ASN A 201 0.26 -10.80 12.86
C ASN A 201 -0.08 -11.81 11.75
N ASP A 202 0.51 -11.71 10.56
CA ASP A 202 0.23 -12.61 9.44
C ASP A 202 1.10 -13.89 9.47
N PRO A 203 0.52 -15.08 9.73
CA PRO A 203 1.30 -16.32 9.75
C PRO A 203 1.88 -16.74 8.38
N GLU A 204 1.48 -16.13 7.26
CA GLU A 204 2.13 -16.39 5.95
C GLU A 204 3.29 -15.45 5.63
N THR A 205 3.60 -14.50 6.51
CA THR A 205 4.76 -13.61 6.36
C THR A 205 5.88 -14.01 7.32
N ASP A 206 7.06 -14.28 6.77
CA ASP A 206 8.27 -14.66 7.53
C ASP A 206 9.22 -13.48 7.73
N ALA A 207 9.24 -12.51 6.81
CA ALA A 207 10.08 -11.32 6.86
C ALA A 207 9.44 -10.19 6.05
N VAL A 208 9.86 -8.94 6.31
CA VAL A 208 9.32 -7.77 5.61
C VAL A 208 10.45 -6.96 4.97
N LEU A 209 10.27 -6.56 3.71
CA LEU A 209 11.07 -5.51 3.06
C LEU A 209 10.31 -4.17 3.12
N MET A 210 10.94 -3.19 3.76
CA MET A 210 10.47 -1.81 3.87
C MET A 210 11.20 -0.89 2.89
N ILE A 211 10.47 -0.19 2.03
CA ILE A 211 11.02 0.71 1.01
C ILE A 211 10.58 2.14 1.32
N GLY A 212 11.46 2.86 2.01
CA GLY A 212 11.26 4.25 2.40
C GLY A 212 11.96 5.25 1.48
N GLU A 213 11.78 6.53 1.79
CA GLU A 213 12.44 7.64 1.11
C GLU A 213 12.72 8.78 2.09
N ILE A 214 13.26 9.90 1.61
CA ILE A 214 13.42 11.13 2.42
C ILE A 214 12.07 11.72 2.86
N GLY A 215 12.09 12.54 3.91
CA GLY A 215 10.92 13.33 4.35
C GLY A 215 10.00 12.63 5.34
N GLY A 216 9.65 13.35 6.41
CA GLY A 216 8.84 12.87 7.51
C GLY A 216 9.48 11.75 8.36
N PRO A 217 8.81 11.36 9.47
CA PRO A 217 9.38 10.44 10.47
C PRO A 217 8.96 8.97 10.28
N GLN A 218 8.09 8.64 9.33
CA GLN A 218 7.39 7.35 9.33
C GLN A 218 8.31 6.12 9.25
N GLU A 219 9.43 6.21 8.53
CA GLU A 219 10.41 5.12 8.48
C GLU A 219 11.07 4.89 9.84
N ALA A 220 11.44 5.97 10.54
CA ALA A 220 12.01 5.90 11.88
C ALA A 220 11.00 5.29 12.88
N GLU A 221 9.74 5.72 12.82
CA GLU A 221 8.65 5.17 13.63
C GLU A 221 8.40 3.68 13.30
N GLY A 222 8.47 3.30 12.03
CA GLY A 222 8.38 1.91 11.59
C GLY A 222 9.52 1.04 12.12
N GLY A 223 10.75 1.56 12.11
CA GLY A 223 11.91 0.88 12.71
C GLY A 223 11.79 0.70 14.22
N GLN A 224 11.34 1.74 14.93
CA GLN A 224 11.10 1.66 16.38
C GLN A 224 10.04 0.60 16.70
N PHE A 225 8.94 0.58 15.94
CA PHE A 225 7.93 -0.47 16.08
C PHE A 225 8.50 -1.87 15.81
N ALA A 226 9.33 -2.02 14.77
CA ALA A 226 9.97 -3.30 14.47
C ALA A 226 10.84 -3.78 15.63
N ARG A 227 11.65 -2.89 16.24
CA ARG A 227 12.48 -3.20 17.41
C ARG A 227 11.65 -3.65 18.62
N ASP A 228 10.58 -2.91 18.91
CA ASP A 228 9.85 -3.04 20.17
C ASP A 228 8.76 -4.11 20.12
N HIS A 229 8.26 -4.46 18.92
CA HIS A 229 7.04 -5.26 18.77
C HIS A 229 7.10 -6.35 17.71
N MET A 230 8.11 -6.40 16.83
CA MET A 230 8.19 -7.45 15.81
C MET A 230 9.18 -8.55 16.17
N LYS A 231 8.80 -9.78 15.87
CA LYS A 231 9.72 -10.93 15.88
C LYS A 231 10.26 -11.22 14.49
N LYS A 232 9.51 -10.86 13.46
CA LYS A 232 9.90 -11.06 12.05
C LYS A 232 10.98 -10.05 11.68
N PRO A 233 12.06 -10.47 10.99
CA PRO A 233 13.08 -9.52 10.59
C PRO A 233 12.55 -8.54 9.56
N VAL A 234 13.03 -7.31 9.67
CA VAL A 234 12.78 -6.24 8.71
C VAL A 234 14.08 -5.89 8.00
N VAL A 235 14.02 -5.86 6.66
CA VAL A 235 15.04 -5.30 5.78
C VAL A 235 14.52 -3.97 5.24
N ALA A 236 15.37 -2.96 5.08
CA ALA A 236 14.95 -1.68 4.54
C ALA A 236 15.88 -1.13 3.46
N TYR A 237 15.30 -0.42 2.50
CA TYR A 237 16.01 0.49 1.60
C TYR A 237 15.43 1.89 1.74
N ILE A 238 16.29 2.92 1.77
CA ILE A 238 15.89 4.32 1.89
C ILE A 238 16.39 5.10 0.68
N ALA A 239 15.46 5.53 -0.18
CA ALA A 239 15.78 6.33 -1.35
C ALA A 239 16.16 7.78 -0.99
N GLY A 240 16.98 8.40 -1.84
CA GLY A 240 17.31 9.84 -1.74
C GLY A 240 18.60 10.18 -1.00
N LEU A 241 19.59 9.27 -0.98
CA LEU A 241 20.93 9.53 -0.41
C LEU A 241 21.63 10.77 -1.01
N SER A 242 21.36 11.09 -2.28
CA SER A 242 21.91 12.25 -2.98
C SER A 242 20.96 13.46 -3.05
N ALA A 243 19.83 13.43 -2.34
CA ALA A 243 18.83 14.49 -2.43
C ALA A 243 19.29 15.77 -1.70
N PRO A 244 19.18 16.95 -2.35
CA PRO A 244 19.50 18.22 -1.69
C PRO A 244 18.43 18.62 -0.66
N LYS A 245 18.84 19.31 0.40
CA LYS A 245 17.91 19.82 1.43
C LYS A 245 16.95 20.86 0.85
N GLY A 246 15.71 20.89 1.34
CA GLY A 246 14.69 21.87 0.94
C GLY A 246 14.11 21.72 -0.47
N ARG A 247 14.49 20.68 -1.22
CA ARG A 247 13.95 20.40 -2.57
C ARG A 247 12.98 19.23 -2.53
N LYS A 248 11.81 19.41 -3.15
CA LYS A 248 10.83 18.34 -3.38
C LYS A 248 11.31 17.42 -4.51
N MET A 249 11.28 16.11 -4.28
CA MET A 249 11.73 15.07 -5.21
C MET A 249 10.57 14.22 -5.73
N GLY A 250 9.89 14.67 -6.79
CA GLY A 250 8.78 13.93 -7.40
C GLY A 250 7.56 13.86 -6.49
N HIS A 251 7.52 12.87 -5.60
CA HIS A 251 6.49 12.71 -4.57
C HIS A 251 6.33 13.97 -3.70
N ALA A 252 5.10 14.25 -3.30
CA ALA A 252 4.78 15.41 -2.47
C ALA A 252 5.43 15.35 -1.08
N GLY A 253 5.59 14.15 -0.51
CA GLY A 253 6.22 13.91 0.78
C GLY A 253 7.75 13.83 0.77
N ALA A 254 8.37 13.74 -0.42
CA ALA A 254 9.82 13.58 -0.56
C ALA A 254 10.55 14.93 -0.50
N ILE A 255 10.55 15.55 0.68
CA ILE A 255 11.26 16.81 0.96
C ILE A 255 11.90 16.75 2.36
N ILE A 256 13.16 17.15 2.46
CA ILE A 256 13.88 17.25 3.73
C ILE A 256 13.62 18.64 4.31
N SER A 257 12.79 18.69 5.36
CA SER A 257 12.33 19.91 6.04
C SER A 257 12.84 20.02 7.47
N ALA A 258 13.14 18.89 8.11
CA ALA A 258 13.60 18.82 9.49
C ALA A 258 14.78 17.84 9.67
N PHE A 259 15.38 17.86 10.87
CA PHE A 259 16.40 16.89 11.28
C PHE A 259 15.79 15.48 11.36
N GLY A 260 16.56 14.46 10.96
CA GLY A 260 16.10 13.07 10.93
C GLY A 260 15.30 12.69 9.68
N GLU A 261 15.07 13.62 8.75
CA GLU A 261 14.31 13.37 7.52
C GLU A 261 15.18 13.01 6.32
N SER A 262 16.51 13.19 6.40
CA SER A 262 17.41 12.80 5.33
C SER A 262 17.62 11.27 5.30
N ALA A 263 17.92 10.74 4.11
CA ALA A 263 18.14 9.31 3.95
C ALA A 263 19.27 8.76 4.83
N PRO A 264 20.44 9.43 4.96
CA PRO A 264 21.50 8.97 5.87
C PRO A 264 21.05 8.91 7.34
N GLU A 265 20.33 9.92 7.83
CA GLU A 265 19.84 9.93 9.22
C GLU A 265 18.83 8.79 9.45
N LYS A 266 17.90 8.57 8.52
CA LYS A 266 16.95 7.45 8.58
C LYS A 266 17.66 6.10 8.59
N VAL A 267 18.69 5.93 7.75
CA VAL A 267 19.52 4.71 7.73
C VAL A 267 20.15 4.44 9.09
N GLU A 268 20.74 5.45 9.73
CA GLU A 268 21.36 5.28 11.05
C GLU A 268 20.33 4.97 12.14
N ILE A 269 19.17 5.63 12.14
CA ILE A 269 18.06 5.33 13.06
C ILE A 269 17.59 3.88 12.90
N LEU A 270 17.41 3.43 11.66
CA LEU A 270 16.94 2.07 11.35
C LEU A 270 17.96 1.00 11.76
N LYS A 271 19.25 1.22 11.50
CA LYS A 271 20.31 0.33 12.01
C LYS A 271 20.28 0.25 13.53
N GLY A 272 20.10 1.39 14.22
CA GLY A 272 19.93 1.44 15.68
C GLY A 272 18.70 0.67 16.20
N CYS A 273 17.72 0.42 15.33
CA CYS A 273 16.55 -0.41 15.61
C CYS A 273 16.73 -1.90 15.25
N GLY A 274 17.92 -2.30 14.78
CA GLY A 274 18.18 -3.68 14.36
C GLY A 274 17.67 -4.01 12.95
N VAL A 275 17.22 -3.02 12.17
CA VAL A 275 16.78 -3.20 10.79
C VAL A 275 18.00 -3.36 9.89
N THR A 276 18.00 -4.39 9.04
CA THR A 276 19.08 -4.60 8.06
C THR A 276 18.87 -3.66 6.86
N ILE A 277 19.90 -2.92 6.48
CA ILE A 277 19.81 -1.94 5.38
C ILE A 277 20.36 -2.52 4.09
N ALA A 278 19.55 -2.50 3.03
CA ALA A 278 20.01 -2.73 1.67
C ALA A 278 20.78 -1.48 1.19
N PRO A 279 22.04 -1.62 0.75
CA PRO A 279 22.90 -0.47 0.45
C PRO A 279 22.50 0.27 -0.82
N THR A 280 21.96 -0.44 -1.82
CA THR A 280 21.57 0.11 -3.12
C THR A 280 20.20 -0.46 -3.53
N PRO A 281 19.46 0.23 -4.42
CA PRO A 281 18.18 -0.29 -4.89
C PRO A 281 18.31 -1.64 -5.61
N SER A 282 19.46 -1.93 -6.25
CA SER A 282 19.78 -3.20 -6.91
C SER A 282 20.06 -4.37 -5.95
N GLU A 283 20.21 -4.10 -4.66
CA GLU A 283 20.62 -5.08 -3.65
C GLU A 283 19.51 -5.38 -2.62
N MET A 284 18.26 -4.97 -2.87
CA MET A 284 17.13 -5.26 -1.98
C MET A 284 16.89 -6.77 -1.86
N GLY A 285 16.82 -7.47 -2.99
CA GLY A 285 16.58 -8.91 -3.04
C GLY A 285 17.71 -9.74 -2.43
N SER A 286 18.97 -9.42 -2.76
CA SER A 286 20.15 -10.13 -2.24
C SER A 286 20.34 -9.92 -0.73
N THR A 287 20.08 -8.70 -0.23
CA THR A 287 20.10 -8.39 1.20
C THR A 287 19.05 -9.20 1.95
N LEU A 288 17.82 -9.27 1.43
CA LEU A 288 16.77 -10.09 2.02
C LEU A 288 17.13 -11.58 2.01
N ALA A 289 17.64 -12.09 0.88
CA ALA A 289 18.08 -13.48 0.77
C ALA A 289 19.12 -13.85 1.84
N SER A 290 20.08 -12.95 2.11
CA SER A 290 21.08 -13.12 3.16
C SER A 290 20.48 -13.18 4.57
N VAL A 291 19.44 -12.39 4.85
CA VAL A 291 18.71 -12.44 6.13
C VAL A 291 17.96 -13.75 6.28
N LEU A 292 17.23 -14.19 5.25
CA LEU A 292 16.51 -15.47 5.26
C LEU A 292 17.46 -16.67 5.42
N GLY A 293 18.62 -16.62 4.77
CA GLY A 293 19.66 -17.65 4.89
C GLY A 293 20.23 -17.77 6.30
N ARG A 294 20.30 -16.67 7.06
CA ARG A 294 20.71 -16.68 8.48
C ARG A 294 19.64 -17.31 9.38
N LEU A 295 18.36 -17.02 9.15
CA LEU A 295 17.26 -17.62 9.91
C LEU A 295 17.23 -19.15 9.79
N LYS A 296 17.41 -19.68 8.57
CA LYS A 296 17.43 -21.13 8.32
C LYS A 296 18.58 -21.88 8.98
N LYS A 297 19.65 -21.19 9.39
CA LYS A 297 20.80 -21.80 10.08
C LYS A 297 20.64 -21.82 11.60
N VAL A 298 19.69 -21.05 12.14
CA VAL A 298 19.46 -20.88 13.58
C VAL A 298 18.22 -21.66 14.05
N ALA A 299 17.29 -21.98 13.14
CA ALA A 299 16.16 -22.89 13.34
C ALA A 299 16.58 -24.35 13.16
#